data_AF-K9SEC1-F1
#
_entry.id   AF-K9SEC1-F1
#
_cell.length_a   1.000
_cell.length_b   1.000
_cell.length_c   1.000
_cell.angle_alpha   90.00
_cell.angle_beta   90.00
_cell.angle_gamma   90.00
#
_symmetry.space_group_name_H-M   'P 1'
#
loop_
_entity.id
_entity.type
_entity.pdbx_description
1 polymer ?
#
loop_
_entity_poly.entity_id
_entity_poly.type
_entity_poly.pdbx_seq_one_letter_code
_entity_poly.pdbx_strand_id
1 'polypeptide(L)'
;MIGKLILRLIGKRKTKADRGFTLTELLVAMFISTLIVSSMMAFVVQILETDRREQAKVDTQQEQEAAMDFIADDLQESIFVYDADGLEALMGGPASPTPGVNQLPAPGFFTEVDNPIPILAFWKRSFYDRFETQTTASGADVLVGCLRDPNPSCNDTNMIGTDEYTYSLVVYFVAKNDPGTGWSGAARLLRWELRGGIQSDCTVAAGNTLATPNCGLTAQRGSQDPTDLGFYYVLPDSGFRRFDLTGAGSLKDRMANWQSAPYNLAGAPPTQEPQVLIDYVDDTTYAAAQEDPGTASNVDILVGLDGNANGNDCANPNLGQTGANAQRVPRAFDTLPDGSTIPVEDQVTGFYACVNSLEYNTRVFLRSNALARLRRDITQRTLFADGTARIGNPATATSPIASSTATAFIPTADVQVRGRGELGDI
;
A
#
# COMPACT_ATOMS: atom_id res chain seq x y z
N MET A 1 -7.84 85.63 -32.75
CA MET A 1 -9.13 86.34 -32.59
C MET A 1 -10.08 85.29 -32.04
N ILE A 2 -10.56 85.29 -30.80
CA ILE A 2 -11.07 86.30 -29.86
C ILE A 2 -10.56 85.82 -28.48
N GLY A 3 -9.88 86.59 -27.64
CA GLY A 3 -10.06 88.01 -27.37
C GLY A 3 -10.67 88.17 -25.99
N LYS A 4 -9.80 88.21 -24.96
CA LYS A 4 -9.95 89.00 -23.72
C LYS A 4 -11.36 89.13 -23.11
N LEU A 5 -11.62 88.38 -22.05
CA LEU A 5 -12.23 88.97 -20.87
C LEU A 5 -11.64 88.34 -19.60
N ILE A 6 -10.42 88.80 -19.33
CA ILE A 6 -9.78 88.75 -18.03
C ILE A 6 -10.52 89.72 -17.10
N LEU A 7 -10.60 89.35 -15.81
CA LEU A 7 -10.89 90.19 -14.64
C LEU A 7 -12.36 90.60 -14.40
N ARG A 8 -13.05 89.81 -13.56
CA ARG A 8 -13.41 90.19 -12.18
C ARG A 8 -14.48 89.22 -11.67
N LEU A 9 -14.05 88.26 -10.86
CA LEU A 9 -14.77 87.81 -9.66
C LEU A 9 -13.79 86.99 -8.82
N ILE A 10 -12.84 87.73 -8.24
CA ILE A 10 -12.16 87.32 -7.01
C ILE A 10 -13.26 87.31 -5.93
N GLY A 11 -13.82 86.13 -5.68
CA GLY A 11 -14.85 85.88 -4.68
C GLY A 11 -14.37 84.82 -3.69
N LYS A 12 -13.45 85.21 -2.81
CA LYS A 12 -13.07 84.54 -1.54
C LYS A 12 -12.97 83.01 -1.58
N ARG A 13 -11.80 82.48 -1.99
CA ARG A 13 -11.33 81.22 -1.39
C ARG A 13 -11.05 81.51 0.07
N LYS A 14 -12.01 81.20 0.95
CA LYS A 14 -11.72 81.01 2.38
C LYS A 14 -10.58 80.00 2.42
N THR A 15 -9.41 80.41 2.88
CA THR A 15 -8.45 79.49 3.49
C THR A 15 -9.25 78.80 4.58
N LYS A 16 -9.67 77.55 4.32
CA LYS A 16 -10.16 76.72 5.41
C LYS A 16 -9.01 76.68 6.40
N ALA A 17 -9.27 77.13 7.62
CA ALA A 17 -8.36 76.90 8.71
C ALA A 17 -8.05 75.39 8.69
N ASP A 18 -6.78 75.04 8.53
CA ASP A 18 -6.30 73.70 8.79
C ASP A 18 -6.61 73.42 10.26
N ARG A 19 -7.78 72.84 10.48
CA ARG A 19 -8.15 72.26 11.76
C ARG A 19 -7.26 71.04 11.89
N GLY A 20 -6.15 71.21 12.60
CA GLY A 20 -5.35 70.07 13.04
C GLY A 20 -6.27 69.05 13.71
N PHE A 21 -6.05 67.77 13.42
CA PHE A 21 -6.82 66.67 14.00
C PHE A 21 -6.84 66.81 15.53
N THR A 22 -8.02 66.71 16.14
CA THR A 22 -8.09 66.66 17.59
C THR A 22 -7.51 65.31 18.03
N LEU A 23 -6.79 65.28 19.16
CA LEU A 23 -6.16 64.06 19.69
C LEU A 23 -7.17 62.90 19.84
N THR A 24 -8.44 63.23 20.14
CA THR A 24 -9.55 62.28 20.23
C THR A 24 -9.94 61.66 18.88
N GLU A 25 -9.83 62.40 17.77
CA GLU A 25 -10.18 61.92 16.43
C GLU A 25 -9.13 60.92 15.93
N LEU A 26 -7.84 61.19 16.21
CA LEU A 26 -6.76 60.23 15.95
C LEU A 26 -6.89 58.96 16.80
N LEU A 27 -7.33 59.09 18.05
CA LEU A 27 -7.53 57.94 18.94
C LEU A 27 -8.69 57.06 18.44
N VAL A 28 -9.82 57.66 18.04
CA VAL A 28 -10.96 56.92 17.49
C VAL A 28 -10.61 56.28 16.14
N ALA A 29 -9.88 57.00 15.27
CA ALA A 29 -9.45 56.45 13.98
C ALA A 29 -8.51 55.25 14.15
N MET A 30 -7.56 55.31 15.10
CA MET A 30 -6.69 54.20 15.44
C MET A 30 -7.49 53.00 15.98
N PHE A 31 -8.48 53.25 16.85
CA PHE A 31 -9.32 52.20 17.42
C PHE A 31 -10.19 51.50 16.38
N ILE A 32 -10.81 52.25 15.45
CA ILE A 32 -11.61 51.64 14.37
C ILE A 32 -10.71 50.87 13.42
N SER A 33 -9.51 51.38 13.12
CA SER A 33 -8.55 50.71 12.25
C SER A 33 -8.07 49.37 12.83
N THR A 34 -7.78 49.30 14.14
CA THR A 34 -7.37 48.06 14.78
C THR A 34 -8.49 47.02 14.80
N LEU A 35 -9.75 47.44 14.99
CA LEU A 35 -10.90 46.54 14.92
C LEU A 35 -11.08 45.93 13.53
N ILE A 36 -10.96 46.75 12.47
CA ILE A 36 -11.10 46.29 11.08
C ILE A 36 -9.95 45.34 10.73
N VAL A 37 -8.70 45.73 11.00
CA VAL A 37 -7.53 44.89 10.69
C VAL A 37 -7.58 43.57 11.44
N SER A 38 -7.98 43.57 12.71
CA SER A 38 -8.17 42.34 13.49
C SER A 38 -9.20 41.41 12.85
N SER A 39 -10.35 41.94 12.42
CA SER A 39 -11.38 41.13 11.75
C SER A 39 -10.93 40.56 10.40
N MET A 40 -10.17 41.32 9.61
CA MET A 40 -9.62 40.84 8.34
C MET A 40 -8.53 39.79 8.55
N MET A 41 -7.65 39.98 9.55
CA MET A 41 -6.62 39.01 9.91
C MET A 41 -7.24 37.67 10.32
N ALA A 42 -8.31 37.70 11.13
CA ALA A 42 -9.02 36.49 11.54
C ALA A 42 -9.59 35.73 10.34
N PHE A 43 -10.17 36.44 9.36
CA PHE A 43 -10.68 35.83 8.13
C PHE A 43 -9.55 35.23 7.26
N VAL A 44 -8.43 35.94 7.10
CA VAL A 44 -7.27 35.45 6.33
C VAL A 44 -6.69 34.18 6.95
N VAL A 45 -6.64 34.08 8.29
CA VAL A 45 -6.20 32.84 8.95
C VAL A 45 -7.15 31.68 8.65
N GLN A 46 -8.46 31.92 8.64
CA GLN A 46 -9.45 30.88 8.33
C GLN A 46 -9.35 30.37 6.89
N ILE A 47 -9.17 31.26 5.91
CA ILE A 47 -9.02 30.84 4.51
C ILE A 47 -7.70 30.09 4.28
N LEU A 48 -6.60 30.53 4.89
CA LEU A 48 -5.31 29.83 4.78
C LEU A 48 -5.37 28.43 5.43
N GLU A 49 -6.03 28.31 6.57
CA GLU A 49 -6.21 27.02 7.22
C GLU A 49 -7.10 26.08 6.39
N THR A 50 -8.15 26.64 5.76
CA THR A 50 -9.02 25.87 4.86
C THR A 50 -8.26 25.41 3.61
N ASP A 51 -7.48 26.31 2.99
CA ASP A 51 -6.68 26.03 1.81
C ASP A 51 -5.63 24.94 2.09
N ARG A 52 -4.93 25.02 3.23
CA ARG A 52 -4.00 23.96 3.65
C ARG A 52 -4.67 22.61 3.87
N ARG A 53 -5.91 22.59 4.35
CA ARG A 53 -6.68 21.35 4.58
C ARG A 53 -7.15 20.74 3.27
N GLU A 54 -7.70 21.55 2.37
CA GLU A 54 -8.11 21.09 1.05
C GLU A 54 -6.92 20.61 0.24
N GLN A 55 -5.77 21.29 0.32
CA GLN A 55 -4.53 20.83 -0.31
C GLN A 55 -4.08 19.47 0.24
N ALA A 56 -4.01 19.32 1.57
CA ALA A 56 -3.62 18.04 2.18
C ALA A 56 -4.56 16.89 1.78
N LYS A 57 -5.86 17.17 1.65
CA LYS A 57 -6.84 16.19 1.20
C LYS A 57 -6.63 15.79 -0.25
N VAL A 58 -6.49 16.76 -1.16
CA VAL A 58 -6.28 16.51 -2.59
C VAL A 58 -4.99 15.72 -2.81
N ASP A 59 -3.90 16.10 -2.14
CA ASP A 59 -2.63 15.38 -2.25
C ASP A 59 -2.76 13.92 -1.76
N THR A 60 -3.44 13.68 -0.64
CA THR A 60 -3.69 12.31 -0.14
C THR A 60 -4.59 11.52 -1.08
N GLN A 61 -5.61 12.13 -1.69
CA GLN A 61 -6.47 11.46 -2.68
C GLN A 61 -5.67 11.05 -3.92
N GLN A 62 -4.81 11.93 -4.43
CA GLN A 62 -3.99 11.63 -5.59
C GLN A 62 -3.00 10.48 -5.31
N GLU A 63 -2.35 10.47 -4.13
CA GLU A 63 -1.47 9.36 -3.75
C GLU A 63 -2.24 8.06 -3.52
N GLN A 64 -3.45 8.14 -2.99
CA GLN A 64 -4.33 6.99 -2.80
C GLN A 64 -4.77 6.37 -4.13
N GLU A 65 -5.15 7.20 -5.12
CA GLU A 65 -5.47 6.77 -6.47
C GLU A 65 -4.27 6.09 -7.13
N ALA A 66 -3.08 6.70 -7.05
CA ALA A 66 -1.85 6.11 -7.59
C ALA A 66 -1.50 4.78 -6.94
N ALA A 67 -1.67 4.65 -5.61
CA ALA A 67 -1.45 3.39 -4.91
C ALA A 67 -2.48 2.33 -5.31
N MET A 68 -3.74 2.71 -5.52
CA MET A 68 -4.80 1.81 -5.98
C MET A 68 -4.58 1.31 -7.39
N ASP A 69 -4.23 2.19 -8.32
CA ASP A 69 -3.90 1.82 -9.68
C ASP A 69 -2.73 0.84 -9.70
N PHE A 70 -1.69 1.10 -8.89
CA PHE A 70 -0.55 0.20 -8.76
C PHE A 70 -0.96 -1.20 -8.28
N ILE A 71 -1.76 -1.30 -7.20
CA ILE A 71 -2.26 -2.58 -6.70
C ILE A 71 -3.14 -3.28 -7.73
N ALA A 72 -3.95 -2.51 -8.46
CA ALA A 72 -4.84 -3.04 -9.47
C ALA A 72 -4.08 -3.67 -10.63
N ASP A 73 -3.03 -3.01 -11.13
CA ASP A 73 -2.14 -3.53 -12.18
C ASP A 73 -1.45 -4.82 -11.73
N ASP A 74 -0.93 -4.84 -10.51
CA ASP A 74 -0.31 -6.03 -9.89
C ASP A 74 -1.31 -7.20 -9.78
N LEU A 75 -2.56 -6.92 -9.40
CA LEU A 75 -3.63 -7.92 -9.31
C LEU A 75 -4.12 -8.40 -10.68
N GLN A 76 -4.07 -7.56 -11.72
CA GLN A 76 -4.39 -7.98 -13.09
C GLN A 76 -3.38 -9.01 -13.62
N GLU A 77 -2.13 -8.97 -13.16
CA GLU A 77 -1.10 -9.97 -13.47
C GLU A 77 -1.16 -11.20 -12.55
N SER A 78 -2.05 -11.19 -11.56
CA SER A 78 -2.19 -12.30 -10.62
C SER A 78 -2.76 -13.55 -11.28
N ILE A 79 -2.22 -14.68 -10.84
CA ILE A 79 -2.57 -16.02 -11.27
C ILE A 79 -3.34 -16.73 -10.15
N PHE A 80 -2.97 -16.44 -8.89
CA PHE A 80 -3.63 -16.97 -7.72
C PHE A 80 -3.55 -15.94 -6.59
N VAL A 81 -4.68 -15.64 -5.97
CA VAL A 81 -4.77 -14.74 -4.81
C VAL A 81 -5.10 -15.58 -3.59
N TYR A 82 -4.30 -15.44 -2.53
CA TYR A 82 -4.55 -16.10 -1.27
C TYR A 82 -5.75 -15.46 -0.58
N ASP A 83 -6.69 -16.30 -0.18
CA ASP A 83 -7.76 -15.92 0.74
C ASP A 83 -7.26 -15.95 2.19
N ALA A 84 -8.16 -15.75 3.15
CA ALA A 84 -7.78 -15.64 4.56
C ALA A 84 -7.13 -16.93 5.08
N ASP A 85 -7.71 -18.09 4.74
CA ASP A 85 -7.18 -19.40 5.14
C ASP A 85 -5.81 -19.65 4.49
N GLY A 86 -5.66 -19.27 3.21
CA GLY A 86 -4.40 -19.38 2.50
C GLY A 86 -3.30 -18.51 3.09
N LEU A 87 -3.63 -17.28 3.51
CA LEU A 87 -2.68 -16.38 4.17
C LEU A 87 -2.29 -16.88 5.56
N GLU A 88 -3.25 -17.44 6.32
CA GLU A 88 -3.00 -18.13 7.59
C GLU A 88 -2.04 -19.32 7.42
N ALA A 89 -2.21 -20.13 6.37
CA ALA A 89 -1.30 -21.24 6.07
C ALA A 89 0.14 -20.76 5.77
N LEU A 90 0.30 -19.65 5.05
CA LEU A 90 1.61 -19.03 4.78
C LEU A 90 2.29 -18.52 6.05
N MET A 91 1.53 -18.06 7.05
CA MET A 91 2.08 -17.59 8.31
C MET A 91 2.33 -18.70 9.34
N GLY A 92 2.07 -19.96 8.98
CA GLY A 92 2.27 -21.09 9.89
C GLY A 92 1.11 -21.32 10.85
N GLY A 93 -0.10 -20.89 10.50
CA GLY A 93 -1.30 -21.20 11.28
C GLY A 93 -1.62 -22.71 11.35
N PRO A 94 -2.65 -23.09 12.12
CA PRO A 94 -3.02 -24.50 12.36
C PRO A 94 -3.32 -25.31 11.10
N ALA A 95 -3.75 -24.66 10.01
CA ALA A 95 -4.03 -25.29 8.72
C ALA A 95 -2.79 -25.39 7.80
N SER A 96 -1.64 -24.85 8.20
CA SER A 96 -0.39 -24.91 7.42
C SER A 96 0.15 -26.35 7.33
N PRO A 97 0.80 -26.76 6.22
CA PRO A 97 1.52 -28.04 6.15
C PRO A 97 2.65 -28.15 7.20
N THR A 98 3.17 -26.99 7.65
CA THR A 98 4.19 -26.88 8.69
C THR A 98 3.74 -25.86 9.73
N PRO A 99 2.85 -26.26 10.66
CA PRO A 99 2.37 -25.37 11.71
C PRO A 99 3.52 -24.77 12.52
N GLY A 100 3.44 -23.48 12.79
CA GLY A 100 4.46 -22.69 13.48
C GLY A 100 5.63 -22.21 12.62
N VAL A 101 5.64 -22.49 11.32
CA VAL A 101 6.68 -22.01 10.40
C VAL A 101 6.12 -20.92 9.48
N ASN A 102 6.45 -19.67 9.81
CA ASN A 102 6.12 -18.51 8.97
C ASN A 102 6.98 -18.52 7.69
N GLN A 103 6.31 -18.52 6.53
CA GLN A 103 6.94 -18.44 5.21
C GLN A 103 7.14 -16.99 4.74
N LEU A 104 6.48 -16.04 5.39
CA LEU A 104 6.54 -14.61 5.07
C LEU A 104 7.57 -13.88 5.96
N PRO A 105 8.06 -12.70 5.51
CA PRO A 105 8.87 -11.81 6.31
C PRO A 105 8.37 -11.68 7.75
N ALA A 106 9.19 -12.10 8.72
CA ALA A 106 8.90 -11.97 10.15
C ALA A 106 9.28 -10.57 10.68
N PRO A 107 8.80 -10.15 11.87
CA PRO A 107 9.27 -8.93 12.51
C PRO A 107 10.82 -8.88 12.60
N GLY A 108 11.40 -7.73 12.26
CA GLY A 108 12.85 -7.57 12.13
C GLY A 108 13.42 -8.02 10.78
N PHE A 109 12.57 -8.47 9.85
CA PHE A 109 12.96 -8.73 8.46
C PHE A 109 13.15 -7.45 7.63
N PHE A 110 12.62 -6.31 8.06
CA PHE A 110 12.79 -5.04 7.34
C PHE A 110 13.54 -4.07 8.21
N THR A 111 14.54 -3.36 7.68
CA THR A 111 15.44 -2.52 8.49
C THR A 111 14.76 -1.30 9.10
N GLU A 112 13.64 -0.86 8.54
CA GLU A 112 12.91 0.35 8.97
C GLU A 112 11.40 0.11 9.17
N VAL A 113 11.01 -1.15 9.37
CA VAL A 113 9.61 -1.52 9.55
C VAL A 113 9.49 -2.46 10.74
N ASP A 114 8.88 -1.96 11.80
CA ASP A 114 8.47 -2.77 12.94
C ASP A 114 7.13 -3.42 12.65
N ASN A 115 7.00 -4.69 13.05
CA ASN A 115 5.76 -5.48 13.00
C ASN A 115 4.94 -5.35 11.70
N PRO A 116 5.49 -5.70 10.53
CA PRO A 116 4.71 -5.69 9.28
C PRO A 116 3.59 -6.74 9.34
N ILE A 117 2.35 -6.31 9.13
CA ILE A 117 1.15 -7.17 9.13
C ILE A 117 0.79 -7.49 7.68
N PRO A 118 0.82 -8.76 7.24
CA PRO A 118 0.43 -9.11 5.88
C PRO A 118 -1.09 -9.02 5.73
N ILE A 119 -1.53 -8.41 4.63
CA ILE A 119 -2.94 -8.05 4.38
C ILE A 119 -3.46 -8.52 3.03
N LEU A 120 -2.56 -8.89 2.11
CA LEU A 120 -2.91 -9.44 0.80
C LEU A 120 -1.67 -10.14 0.24
N ALA A 121 -1.83 -11.37 -0.25
CA ALA A 121 -0.77 -12.11 -0.91
C ALA A 121 -1.27 -12.75 -2.21
N PHE A 122 -0.46 -12.74 -3.25
CA PHE A 122 -0.80 -13.39 -4.51
C PHE A 122 0.44 -13.74 -5.33
N TRP A 123 0.29 -14.75 -6.18
CA TRP A 123 1.26 -15.09 -7.21
C TRP A 123 0.94 -14.32 -8.47
N LYS A 124 1.94 -13.66 -9.05
CA LYS A 124 1.84 -13.01 -10.35
C LYS A 124 2.85 -13.57 -11.35
N ARG A 125 2.55 -13.41 -12.65
CA ARG A 125 3.46 -13.79 -13.74
C ARG A 125 4.24 -12.57 -14.22
N SER A 126 5.55 -12.60 -14.07
CA SER A 126 6.44 -11.57 -14.61
C SER A 126 6.87 -11.96 -16.01
N PHE A 127 6.76 -11.03 -16.95
CA PHE A 127 7.17 -11.19 -18.35
C PHE A 127 8.53 -10.54 -18.58
N TYR A 128 9.42 -11.26 -19.24
CA TYR A 128 10.71 -10.75 -19.69
C TYR A 128 10.74 -10.77 -21.21
N ASP A 129 10.88 -9.58 -21.80
CA ASP A 129 11.01 -9.45 -23.25
C ASP A 129 12.36 -9.99 -23.71
N ARG A 130 12.43 -10.65 -24.87
CA ARG A 130 13.68 -11.20 -25.39
C ARG A 130 14.82 -10.18 -25.54
N PHE A 131 14.49 -8.90 -25.74
CA PHE A 131 15.45 -7.79 -25.88
C PHE A 131 15.78 -7.12 -24.54
N GLU A 132 15.19 -7.57 -23.44
CA GLU A 132 15.52 -7.12 -22.09
C GLU A 132 16.85 -7.73 -21.64
N THR A 133 17.68 -6.92 -21.00
CA THR A 133 18.96 -7.36 -20.43
C THR A 133 18.78 -7.79 -18.99
N GLN A 134 19.25 -8.99 -18.65
CA GLN A 134 19.23 -9.51 -17.29
C GLN A 134 20.63 -9.93 -16.84
N THR A 135 20.93 -9.70 -15.56
CA THR A 135 22.18 -10.14 -14.95
C THR A 135 22.05 -11.64 -14.63
N THR A 136 22.84 -12.44 -15.34
CA THR A 136 22.89 -13.88 -15.17
C THR A 136 23.50 -14.27 -13.83
N ALA A 137 23.34 -15.53 -13.44
CA ALA A 137 23.94 -16.10 -12.25
C ALA A 137 25.48 -15.96 -12.19
N SER A 138 26.14 -15.88 -13.36
CA SER A 138 27.59 -15.66 -13.43
C SER A 138 28.01 -14.20 -13.21
N GLY A 139 27.05 -13.28 -13.10
CA GLY A 139 27.28 -11.83 -13.02
C GLY A 139 27.42 -11.14 -14.37
N ALA A 140 27.17 -11.84 -15.48
CA ALA A 140 27.19 -11.26 -16.82
C ALA A 140 25.81 -10.76 -17.24
N ASP A 141 25.75 -9.58 -17.82
CA ASP A 141 24.52 -9.01 -18.39
C ASP A 141 24.29 -9.60 -19.80
N VAL A 142 23.14 -10.26 -19.99
CA VAL A 142 22.80 -10.97 -21.23
C VAL A 142 21.35 -10.68 -21.58
N LEU A 143 21.05 -10.57 -22.88
CA LEU A 143 19.67 -10.47 -23.37
C LEU A 143 18.90 -11.75 -23.04
N VAL A 144 17.64 -11.63 -22.64
CA VAL A 144 16.78 -12.78 -22.30
C VAL A 144 16.71 -13.78 -23.46
N GLY A 145 16.57 -13.29 -24.70
CA GLY A 145 16.58 -14.11 -25.91
C GLY A 145 17.91 -14.80 -26.20
N CYS A 146 18.99 -14.45 -25.50
CA CYS A 146 20.29 -15.09 -25.61
C CYS A 146 20.55 -16.14 -24.52
N LEU A 147 19.71 -16.24 -23.49
CA LEU A 147 19.96 -17.15 -22.35
C LEU A 147 19.96 -18.63 -22.76
N ARG A 148 19.07 -19.01 -23.68
CA ARG A 148 18.98 -20.37 -24.24
C ARG A 148 19.71 -20.54 -25.58
N ASP A 149 20.37 -19.49 -26.07
CA ASP A 149 21.00 -19.54 -27.39
C ASP A 149 22.31 -20.34 -27.33
N PRO A 150 22.50 -21.37 -28.17
CA PRO A 150 23.75 -22.11 -28.22
C PRO A 150 24.93 -21.28 -28.75
N ASN A 151 24.67 -20.12 -29.37
CA ASN A 151 25.69 -19.22 -29.91
C ASN A 151 26.30 -18.33 -28.81
N PRO A 152 27.60 -18.48 -28.47
CA PRO A 152 28.25 -17.62 -27.46
C PRO A 152 28.42 -16.16 -27.91
N SER A 153 28.11 -15.83 -29.17
CA SER A 153 28.12 -14.47 -29.73
C SER A 153 26.70 -13.94 -30.00
N CYS A 154 25.70 -14.43 -29.26
CA CYS A 154 24.33 -13.94 -29.33
C CYS A 154 24.24 -12.45 -28.95
N ASN A 155 23.40 -11.70 -29.66
CA ASN A 155 23.12 -10.27 -29.52
C ASN A 155 21.72 -9.93 -30.07
N ASP A 156 21.37 -8.65 -30.08
CA ASP A 156 20.06 -8.12 -30.50
C ASP A 156 19.69 -8.40 -31.98
N THR A 157 20.66 -8.75 -32.83
CA THR A 157 20.45 -9.03 -34.26
C THR A 157 20.41 -10.51 -34.64
N ASN A 158 20.93 -11.39 -33.78
CA ASN A 158 21.09 -12.81 -34.09
C ASN A 158 20.54 -13.76 -33.02
N MET A 159 19.78 -13.24 -32.04
CA MET A 159 19.12 -14.05 -31.02
C MET A 159 18.09 -15.01 -31.62
N ILE A 160 18.09 -16.25 -31.13
CA ILE A 160 17.08 -17.26 -31.48
C ILE A 160 16.09 -17.52 -30.32
N GLY A 161 16.45 -17.14 -29.10
CA GLY A 161 15.58 -17.34 -27.94
C GLY A 161 14.31 -16.50 -27.97
N THR A 162 13.35 -16.96 -27.18
CA THR A 162 12.02 -16.36 -27.05
C THR A 162 11.92 -15.53 -25.79
N ASP A 163 10.78 -14.88 -25.63
CA ASP A 163 10.41 -14.20 -24.40
C ASP A 163 10.25 -15.23 -23.27
N GLU A 164 10.54 -14.82 -22.03
CA GLU A 164 10.53 -15.71 -20.86
C GLU A 164 9.50 -15.23 -19.83
N TYR A 165 9.01 -16.17 -19.01
CA TYR A 165 8.10 -15.87 -17.92
C TYR A 165 8.64 -16.45 -16.61
N THR A 166 8.57 -15.66 -15.54
CA THR A 166 8.79 -16.17 -14.18
C THR A 166 7.58 -15.89 -13.30
N TYR A 167 7.57 -16.51 -12.13
CA TYR A 167 6.54 -16.28 -11.13
C TYR A 167 7.15 -15.47 -9.99
N SER A 168 6.39 -14.51 -9.49
CA SER A 168 6.74 -13.76 -8.28
C SER A 168 5.63 -13.91 -7.25
N LEU A 169 5.99 -14.08 -5.98
CA LEU A 169 5.05 -13.92 -4.87
C LEU A 169 5.08 -12.45 -4.45
N VAL A 170 3.94 -11.79 -4.50
CA VAL A 170 3.78 -10.40 -4.03
C VAL A 170 2.96 -10.43 -2.75
N VAL A 171 3.44 -9.70 -1.74
CA VAL A 171 2.76 -9.56 -0.45
C VAL A 171 2.69 -8.09 -0.08
N TYR A 172 1.49 -7.65 0.22
CA TYR A 172 1.24 -6.35 0.80
C TYR A 172 1.22 -6.44 2.31
N PHE A 173 1.91 -5.51 2.95
CA PHE A 173 1.92 -5.36 4.40
C PHE A 173 1.41 -3.99 4.80
N VAL A 174 0.70 -3.92 5.92
CA VAL A 174 0.49 -2.68 6.66
C VAL A 174 1.45 -2.66 7.84
N ALA A 175 2.11 -1.54 8.04
CA ALA A 175 2.95 -1.35 9.21
C ALA A 175 2.75 0.05 9.78
N LYS A 176 2.78 0.17 11.10
CA LYS A 176 2.74 1.43 11.78
C LYS A 176 4.14 1.82 12.22
N ASN A 177 4.51 3.08 12.00
CA ASN A 177 5.83 3.56 12.37
C ASN A 177 5.88 4.14 13.76
N ASP A 178 7.04 3.96 14.38
CA ASP A 178 7.45 4.78 15.51
C ASP A 178 7.68 6.24 15.06
N PRO A 179 7.18 7.23 15.83
CA PRO A 179 7.37 8.64 15.52
C PRO A 179 8.86 9.01 15.61
N GLY A 180 9.46 9.44 14.48
CA GLY A 180 10.85 9.92 14.44
C GLY A 180 11.66 9.56 13.19
N THR A 181 11.13 8.67 12.36
CA THR A 181 11.82 8.06 11.19
C THR A 181 11.70 8.87 9.89
N GLY A 182 11.36 10.16 9.96
CA GLY A 182 11.15 11.02 8.78
C GLY A 182 9.76 10.87 8.13
N TRP A 183 9.09 9.74 8.39
CA TRP A 183 7.74 9.40 7.96
C TRP A 183 6.64 10.18 8.69
N SER A 184 5.41 10.09 8.19
CA SER A 184 4.25 10.79 8.75
C SER A 184 3.95 10.31 10.17
N GLY A 185 4.23 9.04 10.51
CA GLY A 185 3.83 8.39 11.76
C GLY A 185 2.39 7.86 11.72
N ALA A 186 1.74 7.88 10.55
CA ALA A 186 0.54 7.09 10.28
C ALA A 186 0.94 5.67 9.85
N ALA A 187 -0.04 4.84 9.53
CA ALA A 187 0.21 3.53 8.95
C ALA A 187 0.68 3.66 7.50
N ARG A 188 1.53 2.72 7.07
CA ARG A 188 2.10 2.64 5.73
C ARG A 188 1.62 1.38 5.03
N LEU A 189 1.37 1.48 3.73
CA LEU A 189 1.19 0.32 2.86
C LEU A 189 2.53 0.01 2.20
N LEU A 190 2.98 -1.22 2.40
CA LEU A 190 4.24 -1.74 1.93
C LEU A 190 3.99 -2.86 0.92
N ARG A 191 4.81 -2.92 -0.11
CA ARG A 191 4.82 -4.00 -1.10
C ARG A 191 6.14 -4.72 -1.03
N TRP A 192 6.09 -6.01 -0.81
CA TRP A 192 7.24 -6.91 -0.90
C TRP A 192 7.02 -7.88 -2.06
N GLU A 193 8.10 -8.19 -2.77
CA GLU A 193 8.07 -9.13 -3.88
C GLU A 193 9.22 -10.11 -3.76
N LEU A 194 8.90 -11.40 -3.93
CA LEU A 194 9.86 -12.50 -3.98
C LEU A 194 9.88 -13.05 -5.41
N ARG A 195 10.94 -12.74 -6.15
CA ARG A 195 11.04 -13.02 -7.58
C ARG A 195 11.62 -14.41 -7.86
N GLY A 196 10.97 -15.10 -8.79
CA GLY A 196 11.49 -16.31 -9.39
C GLY A 196 12.58 -16.02 -10.40
N GLY A 197 13.50 -16.97 -10.53
CA GLY A 197 14.58 -16.94 -11.51
C GLY A 197 14.16 -17.55 -12.85
N ILE A 198 14.93 -17.25 -13.90
CA ILE A 198 14.76 -17.89 -15.21
C ILE A 198 15.44 -19.26 -15.15
N GLN A 199 14.65 -20.33 -15.14
CA GLN A 199 15.16 -21.69 -15.08
C GLN A 199 15.91 -22.05 -16.36
N SER A 200 16.97 -22.85 -16.18
CA SER A 200 17.73 -23.44 -17.26
C SER A 200 17.23 -24.85 -17.54
N ASP A 201 17.18 -25.22 -18.82
CA ASP A 201 16.81 -26.57 -19.27
C ASP A 201 17.89 -27.63 -18.99
N CYS A 202 18.93 -27.25 -18.24
CA CYS A 202 20.06 -28.10 -17.97
C CYS A 202 19.76 -29.20 -16.95
N THR A 203 20.02 -30.44 -17.34
CA THR A 203 19.99 -31.60 -16.44
C THR A 203 21.40 -32.03 -16.05
N VAL A 204 21.66 -32.26 -14.76
CA VAL A 204 22.83 -33.01 -14.32
C VAL A 204 22.62 -34.51 -14.58
N ALA A 205 23.62 -35.17 -15.17
CA ALA A 205 23.61 -36.63 -15.27
C ALA A 205 23.52 -37.24 -13.85
N ALA A 206 22.60 -38.19 -13.65
CA ALA A 206 22.35 -38.81 -12.35
C ALA A 206 23.66 -39.30 -11.70
N GLY A 207 23.95 -38.84 -10.49
CA GLY A 207 25.11 -39.24 -9.69
C GLY A 207 26.29 -38.26 -9.67
N ASN A 208 26.21 -37.12 -10.37
CA ASN A 208 27.26 -36.11 -10.35
C ASN A 208 26.79 -34.83 -9.65
N THR A 209 27.22 -34.64 -8.39
CA THR A 209 26.77 -33.51 -7.55
C THR A 209 27.51 -32.20 -7.83
N LEU A 210 28.57 -32.21 -8.65
CA LEU A 210 29.50 -31.07 -8.79
C LEU A 210 30.04 -30.81 -10.20
N ALA A 211 29.66 -31.57 -11.23
CA ALA A 211 30.05 -31.22 -12.59
C ALA A 211 29.11 -30.13 -13.13
N THR A 212 29.70 -29.01 -13.56
CA THR A 212 29.03 -28.02 -14.41
C THR A 212 28.31 -28.77 -15.53
N PRO A 213 26.96 -28.76 -15.57
CA PRO A 213 26.26 -29.31 -16.71
C PRO A 213 26.79 -28.61 -17.96
N ASN A 214 26.82 -29.30 -19.10
CA ASN A 214 27.32 -28.77 -20.38
C ASN A 214 26.33 -27.72 -20.96
N CYS A 215 25.87 -26.83 -20.10
CA CYS A 215 25.16 -25.61 -20.40
C CYS A 215 26.19 -24.65 -20.98
N GLY A 216 25.85 -23.99 -22.08
CA GLY A 216 26.54 -22.77 -22.45
C GLY A 216 26.75 -21.90 -21.21
N LEU A 217 27.97 -21.42 -21.06
CA LEU A 217 28.54 -20.65 -19.95
C LEU A 217 27.52 -19.69 -19.29
N THR A 218 26.74 -20.07 -18.26
CA THR A 218 26.09 -19.11 -17.33
C THR A 218 25.14 -19.69 -16.29
N ALA A 219 24.54 -20.87 -16.51
CA ALA A 219 23.57 -21.40 -15.56
C ALA A 219 24.26 -21.87 -14.26
N GLN A 220 23.76 -21.42 -13.11
CA GLN A 220 24.21 -21.89 -11.80
C GLN A 220 23.06 -22.59 -11.08
N ARG A 221 23.40 -23.51 -10.17
CA ARG A 221 22.42 -24.05 -9.23
C ARG A 221 21.85 -22.88 -8.42
N GLY A 222 20.55 -22.89 -8.14
CA GLY A 222 19.94 -21.98 -7.17
C GLY A 222 20.69 -22.08 -5.85
N SER A 223 21.65 -21.18 -5.62
CA SER A 223 22.71 -21.37 -4.62
C SER A 223 22.23 -21.25 -3.17
N GLN A 224 20.94 -20.97 -2.95
CA GLN A 224 20.43 -20.61 -1.63
C GLN A 224 19.57 -21.70 -0.97
N ASP A 225 19.21 -22.76 -1.70
CA ASP A 225 18.49 -23.91 -1.16
C ASP A 225 19.13 -25.24 -1.61
N PRO A 226 19.70 -26.04 -0.69
CA PRO A 226 20.27 -27.34 -1.04
C PRO A 226 19.23 -28.35 -1.55
N THR A 227 17.93 -28.08 -1.34
CA THR A 227 16.82 -28.91 -1.86
C THR A 227 16.34 -28.47 -3.24
N ASP A 228 16.72 -27.26 -3.71
CA ASP A 228 16.46 -26.86 -5.08
C ASP A 228 17.49 -27.50 -6.02
N LEU A 229 17.02 -28.48 -6.79
CA LEU A 229 17.81 -29.15 -7.81
C LEU A 229 17.81 -28.41 -9.16
N GLY A 230 17.08 -27.30 -9.25
CA GLY A 230 16.99 -26.45 -10.44
C GLY A 230 18.29 -25.69 -10.75
N PHE A 231 18.57 -25.59 -12.05
CA PHE A 231 19.56 -24.66 -12.58
C PHE A 231 18.85 -23.41 -13.08
N TYR A 232 19.50 -22.26 -12.94
CA TYR A 232 18.93 -20.98 -13.34
C TYR A 232 19.93 -20.18 -14.16
N TYR A 233 19.45 -19.56 -15.24
CA TYR A 233 20.18 -18.55 -15.99
C TYR A 233 20.25 -17.23 -15.23
N VAL A 234 19.12 -16.83 -14.65
CA VAL A 234 18.99 -15.68 -13.74
C VAL A 234 18.56 -16.23 -12.38
N LEU A 235 19.35 -15.99 -11.34
CA LEU A 235 19.08 -16.54 -10.02
C LEU A 235 17.76 -15.99 -9.46
N PRO A 236 16.96 -16.84 -8.79
CA PRO A 236 15.81 -16.37 -8.02
C PRO A 236 16.26 -15.57 -6.79
N ASP A 237 15.35 -14.81 -6.20
CA ASP A 237 15.54 -14.15 -4.92
C ASP A 237 15.77 -15.17 -3.79
N SER A 238 16.49 -14.73 -2.73
CA SER A 238 16.67 -15.55 -1.53
C SER A 238 15.33 -15.91 -0.92
N GLY A 239 15.08 -17.21 -0.69
CA GLY A 239 13.83 -17.70 -0.13
C GLY A 239 12.78 -18.10 -1.16
N PHE A 240 12.99 -17.76 -2.43
CA PHE A 240 12.10 -18.20 -3.48
C PHE A 240 12.16 -19.71 -3.64
N ARG A 241 10.98 -20.33 -3.66
CA ARG A 241 10.78 -21.69 -4.12
C ARG A 241 9.61 -21.68 -5.08
N ARG A 242 9.69 -22.40 -6.20
CA ARG A 242 8.55 -22.52 -7.11
C ARG A 242 7.45 -23.36 -6.45
N PHE A 243 6.20 -22.94 -6.58
CA PHE A 243 5.06 -23.73 -6.13
C PHE A 243 4.96 -25.04 -6.92
N ASP A 244 4.61 -26.10 -6.21
CA ASP A 244 4.40 -27.42 -6.78
C ASP A 244 2.91 -27.67 -6.96
N LEU A 245 2.48 -27.84 -8.20
CA LEU A 245 1.10 -28.17 -8.54
C LEU A 245 0.89 -29.69 -8.59
N THR A 246 1.91 -30.51 -8.38
CA THR A 246 1.76 -31.95 -8.26
C THR A 246 1.16 -32.31 -6.90
N GLY A 247 0.34 -33.36 -6.86
CA GLY A 247 -0.36 -33.78 -5.65
C GLY A 247 -1.88 -33.75 -5.77
N ALA A 248 -2.56 -34.29 -4.76
CA ALA A 248 -4.02 -34.33 -4.68
C ALA A 248 -4.57 -33.07 -3.98
N GLY A 249 -5.81 -32.70 -4.31
CA GLY A 249 -6.49 -31.55 -3.74
C GLY A 249 -6.85 -30.49 -4.78
N SER A 250 -7.51 -29.43 -4.33
CA SER A 250 -7.81 -28.25 -5.14
C SER A 250 -6.55 -27.44 -5.43
N LEU A 251 -6.63 -26.45 -6.33
CA LEU A 251 -5.54 -25.48 -6.52
C LEU A 251 -5.27 -24.73 -5.21
N LYS A 252 -6.31 -24.34 -4.46
CA LYS A 252 -6.19 -23.69 -3.15
C LYS A 252 -5.35 -24.53 -2.19
N ASP A 253 -5.62 -25.83 -2.09
CA ASP A 253 -4.88 -26.73 -1.18
C ASP A 253 -3.39 -26.81 -1.56
N ARG A 254 -3.09 -26.90 -2.85
CA ARG A 254 -1.70 -26.97 -3.35
C ARG A 254 -0.94 -25.66 -3.13
N MET A 255 -1.58 -24.53 -3.38
CA MET A 255 -0.97 -23.21 -3.16
C MET A 255 -0.79 -22.88 -1.68
N ALA A 256 -1.69 -23.34 -0.81
CA ALA A 256 -1.57 -23.22 0.64
C ALA A 256 -0.43 -24.08 1.21
N ASN A 257 -0.04 -25.15 0.50
CA ASN A 257 1.07 -26.01 0.89
C ASN A 257 2.45 -25.49 0.45
N TRP A 258 2.51 -24.31 -0.18
CA TRP A 258 3.76 -23.71 -0.58
C TRP A 258 4.65 -23.41 0.63
N GLN A 259 5.95 -23.64 0.47
CA GLN A 259 6.96 -23.33 1.47
C GLN A 259 8.09 -22.56 0.82
N SER A 260 8.52 -21.47 1.46
CA SER A 260 9.71 -20.74 1.06
C SER A 260 10.96 -21.60 1.27
N ALA A 261 11.98 -21.36 0.46
CA ALA A 261 13.33 -21.79 0.82
C ALA A 261 13.78 -21.03 2.09
N PRO A 262 14.77 -21.50 2.86
CA PRO A 262 15.34 -20.72 3.94
C PRO A 262 15.91 -19.39 3.40
N TYR A 263 15.52 -18.25 3.98
CA TYR A 263 16.08 -16.94 3.66
C TYR A 263 16.50 -16.17 4.91
N ASN A 264 17.63 -15.47 4.82
CA ASN A 264 18.20 -14.65 5.88
C ASN A 264 18.68 -13.32 5.27
N LEU A 265 18.31 -12.21 5.91
CA LEU A 265 18.67 -10.85 5.53
C LEU A 265 20.15 -10.53 5.54
N ALA A 266 20.99 -11.33 6.22
CA ALA A 266 22.42 -11.06 6.33
C ALA A 266 23.12 -11.24 4.96
N GLY A 267 22.86 -10.32 4.02
CA GLY A 267 23.31 -10.35 2.62
C GLY A 267 22.19 -10.29 1.56
N ALA A 268 20.92 -10.11 1.93
CA ALA A 268 19.83 -9.96 0.94
C ALA A 268 20.05 -8.71 0.07
N PRO A 269 19.90 -8.79 -1.27
CA PRO A 269 20.04 -7.63 -2.14
C PRO A 269 18.97 -6.57 -1.83
N PRO A 270 19.23 -5.28 -2.14
CA PRO A 270 18.28 -4.18 -1.91
C PRO A 270 16.90 -4.39 -2.55
N THR A 271 16.80 -5.30 -3.52
CA THR A 271 15.56 -5.68 -4.20
C THR A 271 14.58 -6.43 -3.30
N GLN A 272 15.01 -6.94 -2.15
CA GLN A 272 14.15 -7.64 -1.18
C GLN A 272 13.63 -6.73 -0.05
N GLU A 273 14.03 -5.45 -0.01
CA GLU A 273 13.41 -4.45 0.88
C GLU A 273 12.02 -4.05 0.33
N PRO A 274 11.03 -3.80 1.20
CA PRO A 274 9.68 -3.53 0.77
C PRO A 274 9.58 -2.09 0.27
N GLN A 275 8.86 -1.92 -0.84
CA GLN A 275 8.56 -0.59 -1.38
C GLN A 275 7.39 0.03 -0.61
N VAL A 276 7.56 1.24 -0.09
CA VAL A 276 6.46 2.02 0.48
C VAL A 276 5.60 2.57 -0.65
N LEU A 277 4.32 2.19 -0.70
CA LEU A 277 3.36 2.73 -1.67
C LEU A 277 2.66 3.98 -1.15
N ILE A 278 2.24 3.97 0.11
CA ILE A 278 1.58 5.13 0.74
C ILE A 278 1.94 5.21 2.23
N ASP A 279 2.14 6.43 2.73
CA ASP A 279 2.51 6.74 4.13
C ASP A 279 1.36 7.40 4.92
N TYR A 280 0.15 7.33 4.38
CA TYR A 280 -1.05 7.98 4.91
C TYR A 280 -2.22 7.00 4.99
N VAL A 281 -1.96 5.73 5.33
CA VAL A 281 -3.03 4.76 5.60
C VAL A 281 -3.69 5.14 6.93
N ASP A 282 -5.00 4.98 7.01
CA ASP A 282 -5.77 5.29 8.21
C ASP A 282 -5.38 4.36 9.37
N ASP A 283 -4.83 4.96 10.41
CA ASP A 283 -4.30 4.35 11.62
C ASP A 283 -5.24 4.53 12.83
N THR A 284 -6.52 4.84 12.58
CA THR A 284 -7.54 4.87 13.64
C THR A 284 -7.52 3.57 14.44
N THR A 285 -7.47 3.70 15.75
CA THR A 285 -7.50 2.56 16.67
C THR A 285 -8.70 1.68 16.36
N TYR A 286 -8.43 0.39 16.16
CA TYR A 286 -9.44 -0.62 15.99
C TYR A 286 -10.42 -0.65 17.18
N ALA A 287 -11.70 -0.86 16.88
CA ALA A 287 -12.73 -1.15 17.87
C ALA A 287 -13.48 -2.42 17.47
N ALA A 288 -13.73 -3.31 18.43
CA ALA A 288 -14.41 -4.59 18.18
C ALA A 288 -15.79 -4.47 17.50
N ALA A 289 -16.47 -3.34 17.67
CA ALA A 289 -17.73 -3.04 16.97
C ALA A 289 -17.56 -2.88 15.45
N GLN A 290 -16.33 -2.78 14.94
CA GLN A 290 -16.03 -2.80 13.51
C GLN A 290 -16.03 -4.22 12.92
N GLU A 291 -16.03 -5.26 13.75
CA GLU A 291 -16.09 -6.68 13.33
C GLU A 291 -17.48 -7.33 13.46
N ASP A 292 -18.44 -6.73 14.18
CA ASP A 292 -19.77 -7.29 14.49
C ASP A 292 -20.90 -6.25 14.22
N PRO A 293 -22.04 -6.57 13.56
CA PRO A 293 -22.98 -5.59 13.02
C PRO A 293 -23.98 -5.08 14.08
N GLY A 294 -23.46 -4.53 15.17
CA GLY A 294 -24.21 -4.15 16.35
C GLY A 294 -24.51 -2.65 16.48
N THR A 295 -25.20 -2.05 15.50
CA THR A 295 -25.89 -0.75 15.63
C THR A 295 -25.07 0.45 16.14
N ALA A 296 -24.21 1.02 15.30
CA ALA A 296 -23.85 2.44 15.42
C ALA A 296 -23.77 3.09 14.03
N SER A 297 -24.41 4.25 13.86
CA SER A 297 -24.46 4.98 12.59
C SER A 297 -23.06 5.33 12.09
N ASN A 298 -22.65 4.63 11.02
CA ASN A 298 -21.42 4.74 10.22
C ASN A 298 -20.14 4.15 10.85
N VAL A 299 -19.89 2.84 10.65
CA VAL A 299 -18.82 2.23 9.80
C VAL A 299 -19.07 0.72 9.80
N ASP A 300 -19.63 0.13 8.73
CA ASP A 300 -19.77 -1.33 8.63
C ASP A 300 -18.57 -1.91 7.84
N ILE A 301 -17.80 -2.84 8.42
CA ILE A 301 -16.88 -3.74 7.68
C ILE A 301 -17.22 -5.19 8.02
N LEU A 302 -17.84 -5.90 7.08
CA LEU A 302 -17.89 -7.36 7.08
C LEU A 302 -17.27 -7.87 5.77
N VAL A 303 -16.48 -8.95 5.84
CA VAL A 303 -16.27 -9.96 4.78
C VAL A 303 -16.08 -11.32 5.52
N GLY A 304 -16.83 -12.40 5.21
CA GLY A 304 -17.04 -13.60 6.09
C GLY A 304 -16.05 -14.79 5.98
N LEU A 305 -16.23 -15.98 6.62
CA LEU A 305 -17.41 -16.68 7.21
C LEU A 305 -17.40 -16.89 8.75
N ASP A 306 -18.58 -16.74 9.37
CA ASP A 306 -19.14 -17.68 10.37
C ASP A 306 -20.63 -17.92 10.04
N GLY A 307 -20.96 -19.07 9.42
CA GLY A 307 -22.34 -19.60 9.36
C GLY A 307 -23.24 -19.26 8.15
N ASN A 308 -23.18 -20.11 7.11
CA ASN A 308 -24.27 -20.49 6.18
C ASN A 308 -25.08 -19.38 5.46
N ALA A 309 -24.60 -18.91 4.30
CA ALA A 309 -25.40 -18.25 3.26
C ALA A 309 -24.77 -18.51 1.85
N ASN A 310 -25.57 -18.42 0.77
CA ASN A 310 -25.19 -18.72 -0.64
C ASN A 310 -25.08 -17.45 -1.55
N GLY A 311 -23.89 -17.11 -2.11
CA GLY A 311 -23.65 -15.88 -2.93
C GLY A 311 -22.19 -15.35 -3.08
N ASN A 312 -21.57 -15.44 -4.26
CA ASN A 312 -20.10 -15.45 -4.45
C ASN A 312 -19.36 -14.12 -4.71
N ASP A 313 -19.99 -12.95 -4.73
CA ASP A 313 -19.38 -11.78 -5.37
C ASP A 313 -18.81 -10.76 -4.38
N CYS A 314 -17.50 -10.54 -4.42
CA CYS A 314 -16.83 -9.35 -3.85
C CYS A 314 -17.31 -8.01 -4.47
N ALA A 315 -18.57 -7.93 -4.92
CA ALA A 315 -19.20 -6.83 -5.63
C ALA A 315 -19.95 -5.86 -4.71
N ASN A 316 -20.27 -6.23 -3.47
CA ASN A 316 -20.89 -5.31 -2.51
C ASN A 316 -19.87 -4.82 -1.47
N PRO A 317 -19.56 -3.51 -1.43
CA PRO A 317 -18.62 -2.95 -0.46
C PRO A 317 -19.18 -2.84 0.96
N ASN A 318 -20.52 -2.91 1.11
CA ASN A 318 -21.23 -2.72 2.37
C ASN A 318 -21.80 -4.04 2.95
N LEU A 319 -21.90 -5.09 2.12
CA LEU A 319 -22.45 -6.38 2.51
C LEU A 319 -21.36 -7.43 2.37
N GLY A 320 -20.70 -7.71 3.47
CA GLY A 320 -19.65 -8.71 3.61
C GLY A 320 -20.03 -10.16 3.43
N GLN A 321 -21.19 -10.47 2.88
CA GLN A 321 -21.51 -11.80 2.40
C GLN A 321 -22.86 -11.82 1.73
N THR A 322 -22.95 -12.65 0.70
CA THR A 322 -23.94 -13.72 0.79
C THR A 322 -23.40 -15.13 0.55
N GLY A 323 -22.09 -15.44 0.45
CA GLY A 323 -21.65 -16.79 0.00
C GLY A 323 -20.31 -17.36 0.46
N ALA A 324 -20.10 -18.62 0.08
CA ALA A 324 -19.16 -19.57 0.69
C ALA A 324 -17.68 -19.43 0.29
N ASN A 325 -17.35 -18.62 -0.73
CA ASN A 325 -16.02 -18.62 -1.36
C ASN A 325 -15.30 -17.26 -1.32
N ALA A 326 -15.93 -16.22 -0.79
CA ALA A 326 -15.35 -14.89 -0.63
C ALA A 326 -14.96 -14.66 0.84
N GLN A 327 -13.71 -14.27 1.11
CA GLN A 327 -13.18 -14.08 2.46
C GLN A 327 -12.54 -12.70 2.65
N ARG A 328 -12.61 -12.17 3.88
CA ARG A 328 -11.85 -10.96 4.26
C ARG A 328 -10.40 -11.30 4.43
N VAL A 329 -9.54 -10.46 3.90
CA VAL A 329 -8.11 -10.50 4.21
C VAL A 329 -7.71 -9.11 4.74
N PRO A 330 -7.24 -8.99 5.99
CA PRO A 330 -7.09 -10.05 6.98
C PRO A 330 -8.45 -10.52 7.55
N ARG A 331 -8.50 -11.73 8.13
CA ARG A 331 -9.72 -12.29 8.72
C ARG A 331 -10.24 -11.45 9.88
N ALA A 332 -9.33 -10.93 10.70
CA ALA A 332 -9.58 -10.05 11.82
C ALA A 332 -8.49 -8.97 11.88
N PHE A 333 -8.76 -7.87 12.57
CA PHE A 333 -7.84 -6.74 12.73
C PHE A 333 -7.09 -6.76 14.06
N ASP A 334 -7.51 -7.61 15.01
CA ASP A 334 -6.88 -7.78 16.33
C ASP A 334 -6.09 -9.09 16.47
N THR A 335 -6.19 -10.00 15.50
CA THR A 335 -5.39 -11.23 15.43
C THR A 335 -4.69 -11.35 14.09
N LEU A 336 -3.41 -11.71 14.12
CA LEU A 336 -2.67 -12.12 12.94
C LEU A 336 -3.27 -13.41 12.35
N PRO A 337 -3.07 -13.65 11.05
CA PRO A 337 -3.51 -14.88 10.41
C PRO A 337 -3.00 -16.17 11.09
N ASP A 338 -1.87 -16.15 11.81
CA ASP A 338 -1.38 -17.31 12.58
C ASP A 338 -2.11 -17.54 13.91
N GLY A 339 -3.09 -16.70 14.26
CA GLY A 339 -3.87 -16.74 15.50
C GLY A 339 -3.24 -15.98 16.67
N SER A 340 -2.08 -15.36 16.51
CA SER A 340 -1.49 -14.50 17.54
C SER A 340 -2.18 -13.13 17.61
N THR A 341 -2.21 -12.51 18.79
CA THR A 341 -2.87 -11.21 18.98
C THR A 341 -1.98 -10.07 18.51
N ILE A 342 -2.54 -9.13 17.74
CA ILE A 342 -1.88 -7.89 17.33
C ILE A 342 -1.93 -6.89 18.50
N PRO A 343 -0.80 -6.26 18.89
CA PRO A 343 -0.81 -5.18 19.87
C PRO A 343 -1.76 -4.05 19.47
N VAL A 344 -2.52 -3.48 20.43
CA VAL A 344 -3.59 -2.49 20.15
C VAL A 344 -3.08 -1.29 19.36
N GLU A 345 -1.83 -0.89 19.60
CA GLU A 345 -1.13 0.15 18.88
C GLU A 345 -0.94 -0.13 17.38
N ASP A 346 -0.84 -1.40 16.99
CA ASP A 346 -0.57 -1.88 15.63
C ASP A 346 -1.83 -2.37 14.89
N GLN A 347 -3.00 -2.36 15.55
CA GLN A 347 -4.27 -2.75 14.95
C GLN A 347 -4.78 -1.68 13.97
N VAL A 348 -4.56 -1.92 12.67
CA VAL A 348 -4.90 -0.98 11.60
C VAL A 348 -6.04 -1.52 10.75
N THR A 349 -7.10 -0.71 10.59
CA THR A 349 -8.29 -1.02 9.77
C THR A 349 -8.34 -0.22 8.47
N GLY A 350 -7.28 0.52 8.16
CA GLY A 350 -7.20 1.36 6.97
C GLY A 350 -7.12 0.59 5.65
N PHE A 351 -6.87 -0.71 5.68
CA PHE A 351 -6.79 -1.55 4.49
C PHE A 351 -7.44 -2.91 4.74
N TYR A 352 -8.20 -3.40 3.77
CA TYR A 352 -8.64 -4.80 3.71
C TYR A 352 -8.98 -5.20 2.27
N ALA A 353 -9.04 -6.49 2.00
CA ALA A 353 -9.48 -7.04 0.74
C ALA A 353 -10.59 -8.08 0.92
N CYS A 354 -11.49 -8.18 -0.06
CA CYS A 354 -12.35 -9.33 -0.27
C CYS A 354 -11.74 -10.18 -1.38
N VAL A 355 -11.44 -11.44 -1.09
CA VAL A 355 -10.83 -12.38 -2.04
C VAL A 355 -11.77 -13.54 -2.28
N ASN A 356 -12.10 -13.78 -3.55
CA ASN A 356 -12.68 -15.04 -4.02
C ASN A 356 -11.62 -15.78 -4.87
N SER A 357 -10.93 -16.71 -4.22
CA SER A 357 -9.82 -17.46 -4.79
C SER A 357 -10.24 -18.43 -5.91
N LEU A 358 -11.53 -18.82 -5.97
CA LEU A 358 -12.08 -19.69 -7.01
C LEU A 358 -12.44 -18.95 -8.30
N GLU A 359 -12.87 -17.69 -8.19
CA GLU A 359 -13.25 -16.85 -9.35
C GLU A 359 -12.13 -15.88 -9.77
N TYR A 360 -10.99 -15.92 -9.09
CA TYR A 360 -9.86 -14.99 -9.25
C TYR A 360 -10.29 -13.53 -9.11
N ASN A 361 -11.27 -13.27 -8.25
CA ASN A 361 -11.88 -11.96 -8.08
C ASN A 361 -11.46 -11.39 -6.72
N THR A 362 -10.85 -10.20 -6.75
CA THR A 362 -10.38 -9.51 -5.56
C THR A 362 -10.90 -8.08 -5.58
N ARG A 363 -11.43 -7.62 -4.45
CA ARG A 363 -11.73 -6.20 -4.25
C ARG A 363 -10.92 -5.68 -3.09
N VAL A 364 -10.17 -4.60 -3.32
CA VAL A 364 -9.31 -3.98 -2.33
C VAL A 364 -9.95 -2.70 -1.86
N PHE A 365 -9.85 -2.42 -0.57
CA PHE A 365 -10.35 -1.23 0.09
C PHE A 365 -9.19 -0.56 0.83
N LEU A 366 -9.02 0.74 0.59
CA LEU A 366 -8.06 1.57 1.30
C LEU A 366 -8.75 2.81 1.80
N ARG A 367 -8.45 3.13 3.05
CA ARG A 367 -8.85 4.33 3.74
C ARG A 367 -7.58 5.04 4.16
N SER A 368 -7.50 6.32 3.83
CA SER A 368 -6.31 7.13 4.09
C SER A 368 -6.59 8.20 5.14
N ASN A 369 -5.53 8.81 5.68
CA ASN A 369 -5.59 9.83 6.71
C ASN A 369 -4.87 11.11 6.25
N ALA A 370 -5.60 12.06 5.67
CA ALA A 370 -5.05 13.35 5.22
C ALA A 370 -4.61 14.25 6.39
N LEU A 371 -5.12 14.04 7.60
CA LEU A 371 -4.73 14.80 8.79
C LEU A 371 -3.26 14.54 9.17
N ALA A 372 -2.73 13.36 8.83
CA ALA A 372 -1.33 13.02 9.06
C ALA A 372 -0.32 13.91 8.30
N ARG A 373 -0.74 14.57 7.20
CA ARG A 373 0.05 15.61 6.50
C ARG A 373 0.17 16.90 7.29
N LEU A 374 -0.86 17.24 8.06
CA LEU A 374 -0.94 18.49 8.80
C LEU A 374 -0.35 18.36 10.22
N ARG A 375 -0.44 17.16 10.79
CA ARG A 375 -0.01 16.86 12.17
C ARG A 375 0.80 15.58 12.17
N ARG A 376 2.06 15.63 12.60
CA ARG A 376 2.92 14.43 12.76
C ARG A 376 2.67 13.66 14.05
N ASP A 377 2.11 14.31 15.05
CA ASP A 377 1.86 13.72 16.36
C ASP A 377 0.54 12.93 16.35
N ILE A 378 0.62 11.61 16.55
CA ILE A 378 -0.52 10.69 16.55
C ILE A 378 -1.56 11.04 17.62
N THR A 379 -1.14 11.62 18.75
CA THR A 379 -2.06 12.02 19.82
C THR A 379 -2.99 13.16 19.38
N GLN A 380 -2.61 13.90 18.34
CA GLN A 380 -3.37 15.01 17.75
C GLN A 380 -4.24 14.57 16.57
N ARG A 381 -4.28 13.26 16.27
CA ARG A 381 -5.03 12.66 15.14
C ARG A 381 -6.26 11.87 15.57
N THR A 382 -6.60 11.91 16.86
CA THR A 382 -7.68 11.07 17.41
C THR A 382 -9.02 11.40 16.76
N LEU A 383 -9.55 10.42 16.03
CA LEU A 383 -10.96 10.34 15.69
C LEU A 383 -11.67 9.67 16.86
N PHE A 384 -12.70 10.32 17.37
CA PHE A 384 -13.53 9.77 18.42
C PHE A 384 -14.60 8.86 17.78
N ALA A 385 -15.03 7.83 18.49
CA ALA A 385 -16.06 6.88 18.04
C ALA A 385 -17.42 7.52 17.67
N ASP A 386 -17.59 8.82 17.96
CA ASP A 386 -18.72 9.65 17.52
C ASP A 386 -18.53 10.22 16.09
N GLY A 387 -17.47 9.81 15.38
CA GLY A 387 -17.12 10.30 14.06
C GLY A 387 -16.57 11.73 14.07
N THR A 388 -16.15 12.29 15.21
CA THR A 388 -15.55 13.62 15.30
C THR A 388 -14.02 13.54 15.34
N ALA A 389 -13.33 14.38 14.56
CA ALA A 389 -11.89 14.61 14.74
C ALA A 389 -11.71 15.71 15.80
N ARG A 390 -10.83 15.53 16.79
CA ARG A 390 -10.47 16.65 17.70
C ARG A 390 -8.99 16.95 17.61
N ILE A 391 -8.66 18.24 17.64
CA ILE A 391 -7.28 18.74 17.66
C ILE A 391 -6.92 19.06 19.12
N GLY A 392 -6.06 18.26 19.75
CA GLY A 392 -5.57 18.52 21.10
C GLY A 392 -5.21 17.26 21.89
N ASN A 393 -4.57 17.44 23.05
CA ASN A 393 -4.29 16.36 24.00
C ASN A 393 -5.62 15.67 24.41
N PRO A 394 -5.72 14.32 24.39
CA PRO A 394 -6.95 13.59 24.68
C PRO A 394 -7.58 13.94 26.04
N ALA A 395 -6.80 14.47 26.99
CA ALA A 395 -7.27 14.88 28.31
C ALA A 395 -7.92 16.29 28.36
N THR A 396 -7.76 17.14 27.33
CA THR A 396 -8.15 18.57 27.42
C THR A 396 -8.94 19.11 26.22
N ALA A 397 -9.32 18.27 25.24
CA ALA A 397 -10.09 18.69 24.07
C ALA A 397 -11.57 19.01 24.42
N THR A 398 -11.90 20.30 24.55
CA THR A 398 -13.23 20.80 24.97
C THR A 398 -14.13 21.30 23.85
N SER A 399 -13.77 21.11 22.57
CA SER A 399 -14.68 21.45 21.46
C SER A 399 -14.69 20.37 20.38
N PRO A 400 -15.85 19.74 20.11
CA PRO A 400 -16.00 18.80 19.03
C PRO A 400 -15.94 19.54 17.68
N ILE A 401 -15.21 18.99 16.72
CA ILE A 401 -15.38 19.33 15.31
C ILE A 401 -16.52 18.43 14.80
N ALA A 402 -17.59 18.99 14.22
CA ALA A 402 -18.76 18.22 13.77
C ALA A 402 -18.36 17.02 12.87
N SER A 403 -19.09 15.90 12.94
CA SER A 403 -18.71 14.63 12.28
C SER A 403 -18.62 14.72 10.75
N SER A 404 -19.31 15.70 10.13
CA SER A 404 -19.16 16.04 8.71
C SER A 404 -17.76 16.54 8.32
N THR A 405 -16.93 16.88 9.31
CA THR A 405 -15.57 17.41 9.12
C THR A 405 -14.50 16.33 9.31
N ALA A 406 -14.82 15.20 9.94
CA ALA A 406 -13.88 14.07 10.06
C ALA A 406 -13.80 13.28 8.75
N THR A 407 -14.94 13.10 8.06
CA THR A 407 -15.00 12.51 6.70
C THR A 407 -14.22 13.34 5.66
N ALA A 408 -13.98 14.63 5.93
CA ALA A 408 -13.16 15.46 5.05
C ALA A 408 -11.68 15.05 5.04
N PHE A 409 -11.19 14.34 6.08
CA PHE A 409 -9.79 13.93 6.21
C PHE A 409 -9.54 12.45 5.95
N ILE A 410 -10.59 11.70 5.61
CA ILE A 410 -10.53 10.24 5.48
C ILE A 410 -11.03 9.86 4.08
N PRO A 411 -10.23 10.10 3.03
CA PRO A 411 -10.61 9.65 1.71
C PRO A 411 -10.55 8.11 1.64
N THR A 412 -11.51 7.53 0.94
CA THR A 412 -11.66 6.09 0.73
C THR A 412 -11.58 5.80 -0.75
N ALA A 413 -10.89 4.72 -1.10
CA ALA A 413 -10.81 4.21 -2.45
C ALA A 413 -11.01 2.69 -2.43
N ASP A 414 -11.61 2.17 -3.48
CA ASP A 414 -11.76 0.75 -3.69
C ASP A 414 -11.58 0.39 -5.16
N VAL A 415 -11.03 -0.80 -5.40
CA VAL A 415 -10.85 -1.33 -6.76
C VAL A 415 -11.19 -2.80 -6.78
N GLN A 416 -11.98 -3.19 -7.78
CA GLN A 416 -12.28 -4.60 -8.05
C GLN A 416 -11.50 -5.06 -9.27
N VAL A 417 -10.76 -6.15 -9.11
CA VAL A 417 -9.89 -6.72 -10.12
C VAL A 417 -10.17 -8.19 -10.28
N ARG A 418 -10.20 -8.64 -11.52
CA ARG A 418 -10.21 -10.05 -11.86
C ARG A 418 -8.83 -10.43 -12.39
N GLY A 419 -8.15 -11.33 -11.69
CA GLY A 419 -6.87 -11.89 -12.12
C GLY A 419 -7.02 -12.73 -13.40
N ARG A 420 -5.89 -13.05 -14.04
CA ARG A 420 -5.89 -13.76 -15.32
C ARG A 420 -6.28 -15.24 -15.22
N GLY A 421 -6.21 -15.85 -14.04
CA GLY A 421 -6.87 -17.13 -13.75
C GLY A 421 -6.61 -18.26 -14.77
N GLU A 422 -5.35 -18.51 -15.14
CA GLU A 422 -4.96 -19.56 -16.09
C GLU A 422 -3.92 -20.51 -15.49
N LEU A 423 -4.31 -21.29 -14.48
CA LEU A 423 -3.55 -22.50 -14.06
C LEU A 423 -4.32 -23.80 -14.38
N GLY A 424 -5.41 -23.70 -15.14
CA GLY A 424 -6.36 -24.81 -15.35
C GLY A 424 -5.93 -25.91 -16.33
N ASP A 425 -4.92 -25.69 -17.16
CA ASP A 425 -4.51 -26.64 -18.22
C ASP A 425 -2.97 -26.81 -18.30
N ILE A 426 -2.29 -27.04 -17.17
CA ILE A 426 -0.87 -27.43 -17.15
C ILE A 426 -0.69 -28.83 -16.54
#